data_AF-A0A1T4NA56-F1
#
_entry.id   AF-A0A1T4NA56-F1
#
_cell.length_a   1.000
_cell.length_b   1.000
_cell.length_c   1.000
_cell.angle_alpha   90.00
_cell.angle_beta   90.00
_cell.angle_gamma   90.00
#
_symmetry.space_group_name_H-M   'P 1'
#
loop_
_entity.id
_entity.type
_entity.pdbx_description
1 polymer ?
#
loop_
_entity_poly.entity_id
_entity_poly.type
_entity_poly.pdbx_seq_one_letter_code
_entity_poly.pdbx_strand_id
1 'polypeptide(L)'
;MKQLLTFILMLATAGAVLAQGGKEQKVMNKIKALNKAVFADKDSVALNALLSDKVSFGHSTGKLEDKQEMIRNAVANTMTYEDFKMDSATVFIEGNTAIARHILKARTMDKGKEGVLRLGILQTWVKKKDKDWELVARQAVKLP
;
A
#
# COMPACT_ATOMS: atom_id res chain seq x y z
N MET A 1 -39.61 20.33 -15.10
CA MET A 1 -39.26 18.92 -14.78
C MET A 1 -37.95 18.46 -15.40
N LYS A 2 -37.72 18.59 -16.72
CA LYS A 2 -36.42 18.20 -17.36
C LYS A 2 -35.20 18.89 -16.74
N GLN A 3 -35.25 20.21 -16.50
CA GLN A 3 -34.16 20.97 -15.88
C GLN A 3 -33.82 20.49 -14.45
N LEU A 4 -34.84 20.10 -13.67
CA LEU A 4 -34.68 19.58 -12.32
C LEU A 4 -34.06 18.17 -12.33
N LEU A 5 -34.47 17.31 -13.26
CA LEU A 5 -33.88 15.98 -13.47
C LEU A 5 -32.40 16.05 -13.88
N THR A 6 -32.05 16.97 -14.79
CA THR A 6 -30.66 17.21 -15.18
C THR A 6 -29.80 17.67 -14.00
N PHE A 7 -30.34 18.58 -13.17
CA PHE A 7 -29.63 19.08 -12.00
C PHE A 7 -29.37 17.99 -10.95
N ILE A 8 -30.38 17.15 -10.66
CA ILE A 8 -30.24 16.00 -9.74
C ILE A 8 -29.18 15.01 -10.25
N LEU A 9 -29.14 14.76 -11.56
CA LEU A 9 -28.14 13.87 -12.16
C LEU A 9 -26.71 14.43 -12.04
N MET A 10 -26.52 15.75 -12.22
CA MET A 10 -25.22 16.40 -11.99
C MET A 10 -24.79 16.32 -10.52
N LEU A 11 -25.70 16.51 -9.58
CA LEU A 11 -25.39 16.38 -8.14
C LEU A 11 -25.03 14.95 -7.75
N ALA A 12 -25.74 13.95 -8.28
CA ALA A 12 -25.45 12.54 -8.00
C ALA A 12 -24.06 12.12 -8.53
N THR A 13 -23.69 12.58 -9.73
CA THR A 13 -22.37 12.27 -10.33
C THR A 13 -21.23 12.95 -9.58
N ALA A 14 -21.39 14.20 -9.14
CA ALA A 14 -20.40 14.88 -8.30
C ALA A 14 -20.16 14.16 -6.97
N GLY A 15 -21.22 13.68 -6.30
CA GLY A 15 -21.11 12.93 -5.05
C GLY A 15 -20.33 11.61 -5.20
N ALA A 16 -20.52 10.90 -6.32
CA ALA A 16 -19.80 9.65 -6.60
C ALA A 16 -18.30 9.86 -6.79
N VAL A 17 -17.90 10.91 -7.53
CA VAL A 17 -16.48 11.25 -7.76
C VAL A 17 -15.78 11.61 -6.45
N LEU A 18 -16.41 12.42 -5.60
CA LEU A 18 -15.85 12.79 -4.30
C LEU A 18 -15.70 11.58 -3.36
N ALA A 19 -16.69 10.69 -3.35
CA ALA A 19 -16.63 9.47 -2.54
C ALA A 19 -15.49 8.53 -3.02
N GLN A 20 -15.28 8.43 -4.33
CA GLN A 20 -14.18 7.64 -4.89
C GLN A 20 -12.81 8.23 -4.51
N GLY A 21 -12.61 9.54 -4.67
CA GLY A 21 -11.36 10.19 -4.24
C GLY A 21 -11.08 10.02 -2.74
N GLY A 22 -12.12 10.03 -1.90
CA GLY A 22 -11.99 9.73 -0.47
C GLY A 22 -11.53 8.30 -0.16
N LYS A 23 -11.94 7.31 -0.96
CA LYS A 23 -11.46 5.92 -0.81
C LYS A 23 -10.00 5.79 -1.23
N GLU A 24 -9.63 6.38 -2.36
CA GLU A 24 -8.26 6.38 -2.88
C GLU A 24 -7.28 6.99 -1.86
N GLN A 25 -7.65 8.12 -1.25
CA GLN A 25 -6.84 8.76 -0.22
C GLN A 25 -6.64 7.88 1.02
N LYS A 26 -7.67 7.14 1.46
CA LYS A 26 -7.56 6.20 2.59
C LYS A 26 -6.57 5.08 2.28
N VAL A 27 -6.64 4.49 1.08
CA VAL A 27 -5.68 3.48 0.64
C VAL A 27 -4.28 4.06 0.56
N MET A 28 -4.11 5.28 0.01
CA MET A 28 -2.82 5.96 -0.03
C MET A 28 -2.19 6.13 1.36
N ASN A 29 -2.99 6.45 2.37
CA ASN A 29 -2.54 6.54 3.75
C ASN A 29 -2.11 5.17 4.31
N LYS A 30 -2.81 4.08 3.94
CA LYS A 30 -2.42 2.71 4.32
C LYS A 30 -1.10 2.28 3.69
N ILE A 31 -0.83 2.66 2.44
CA ILE A 31 0.45 2.40 1.78
C ILE A 31 1.58 3.09 2.54
N LYS A 32 1.39 4.37 2.91
CA LYS A 32 2.37 5.13 3.71
C LYS A 32 2.59 4.49 5.08
N ALA A 33 1.53 4.06 5.76
CA ALA A 33 1.60 3.39 7.05
C ALA A 33 2.35 2.04 6.95
N LEU A 34 2.07 1.24 5.92
CA LEU A 34 2.77 -0.02 5.67
C LEU A 34 4.26 0.23 5.44
N ASN A 35 4.59 1.19 4.57
CA ASN A 35 5.97 1.55 4.28
C ASN A 35 6.73 1.98 5.54
N LYS A 36 6.11 2.84 6.36
CA LYS A 36 6.69 3.25 7.64
C LYS A 36 6.87 2.05 8.60
N ALA A 37 5.86 1.20 8.74
CA ALA A 37 5.92 0.04 9.63
C ALA A 37 6.98 -0.99 9.20
N VAL A 38 7.20 -1.19 7.90
CA VAL A 38 8.22 -2.13 7.38
C VAL A 38 9.62 -1.55 7.47
N PHE A 39 9.83 -0.32 6.98
CA PHE A 39 11.17 0.18 6.66
C PHE A 39 11.74 1.15 7.70
N ALA A 40 10.88 1.83 8.47
CA ALA A 40 11.32 2.79 9.48
C ALA A 40 11.16 2.23 10.89
N ASP A 41 9.94 1.87 11.28
CA ASP A 41 9.61 1.60 12.68
C ASP A 41 9.78 0.13 13.05
N LYS A 42 9.74 -0.77 12.06
CA LYS A 42 9.75 -2.23 12.26
C LYS A 42 8.65 -2.66 13.24
N ASP A 43 7.47 -2.05 13.08
CA ASP A 43 6.35 -2.12 14.01
C ASP A 43 5.45 -3.33 13.74
N SER A 44 5.65 -4.39 14.52
CA SER A 44 4.85 -5.62 14.42
C SER A 44 3.35 -5.42 14.66
N VAL A 45 2.95 -4.47 15.51
CA VAL A 45 1.55 -4.21 15.84
C VAL A 45 0.86 -3.53 14.66
N ALA A 46 1.49 -2.50 14.09
CA ALA A 46 0.98 -1.85 12.90
C ALA A 46 0.91 -2.82 11.72
N LEU A 47 1.94 -3.64 11.50
CA LEU A 47 1.92 -4.66 10.45
C LEU A 47 0.79 -5.67 10.66
N ASN A 48 0.59 -6.15 11.89
CA ASN A 48 -0.49 -7.10 12.18
C ASN A 48 -1.89 -6.53 11.88
N ALA A 49 -2.09 -5.22 12.07
CA ALA A 49 -3.34 -4.53 11.76
C ALA A 49 -3.51 -4.20 10.27
N LEU A 50 -2.43 -3.99 9.53
CA LEU A 50 -2.45 -3.64 8.10
C LEU A 50 -2.56 -4.86 7.19
N LEU A 51 -2.05 -6.02 7.62
CA LEU A 51 -1.98 -7.23 6.81
C LEU A 51 -3.20 -8.13 7.05
N SER A 52 -3.84 -8.58 5.98
CA SER A 52 -4.83 -9.66 6.05
C SER A 52 -4.17 -10.96 6.51
N ASP A 53 -4.91 -11.80 7.22
CA ASP A 53 -4.43 -13.11 7.69
C ASP A 53 -4.02 -14.06 6.55
N LYS A 54 -4.52 -13.80 5.34
CA LYS A 54 -4.18 -14.55 4.11
C LYS A 54 -3.31 -13.74 3.15
N VAL A 55 -2.54 -12.76 3.62
CA VAL A 55 -1.69 -11.96 2.75
C VAL A 55 -0.68 -12.83 2.01
N SER A 56 -0.53 -12.59 0.71
CA SER A 56 0.58 -13.12 -0.10
C SER A 56 1.60 -12.01 -0.32
N PHE A 57 2.75 -12.09 0.35
CA PHE A 57 3.75 -11.03 0.34
C PHE A 57 4.96 -11.41 -0.51
N GLY A 58 5.00 -10.91 -1.75
CA GLY A 58 6.07 -11.13 -2.70
C GLY A 58 7.16 -10.07 -2.66
N HIS A 59 8.40 -10.55 -2.58
CA HIS A 59 9.63 -9.75 -2.63
C HIS A 59 10.18 -9.68 -4.05
N SER A 60 11.06 -8.71 -4.30
CA SER A 60 11.69 -8.50 -5.61
C SER A 60 12.69 -9.59 -6.00
N THR A 61 13.01 -10.50 -5.08
CA THR A 61 13.80 -11.72 -5.31
C THR A 61 12.93 -12.90 -5.74
N GLY A 62 11.61 -12.74 -5.78
CA GLY A 62 10.66 -13.85 -6.01
C GLY A 62 10.28 -14.62 -4.74
N LYS A 63 10.89 -14.33 -3.58
CA LYS A 63 10.49 -14.92 -2.30
C LYS A 63 9.06 -14.51 -1.97
N LEU A 64 8.23 -15.49 -1.59
CA LEU A 64 6.90 -15.29 -1.03
C LEU A 64 6.96 -15.51 0.48
N GLU A 65 6.21 -14.71 1.22
CA GLU A 65 6.03 -14.84 2.67
C GLU A 65 4.56 -14.74 3.04
N ASP A 66 4.17 -15.51 4.05
CA ASP A 66 2.89 -15.32 4.73
C ASP A 66 2.94 -14.15 5.73
N LYS A 67 1.82 -13.88 6.41
CA LYS A 67 1.71 -12.78 7.38
C LYS A 67 2.73 -12.90 8.51
N GLN A 68 2.90 -14.10 9.07
CA GLN A 68 3.76 -14.29 10.24
C GLN A 68 5.23 -14.17 9.85
N GLU A 69 5.60 -14.80 8.73
CA GLU A 69 6.94 -14.70 8.16
C GLU A 69 7.32 -13.26 7.85
N MET A 70 6.43 -12.53 7.17
CA MET A 70 6.67 -11.14 6.82
C MET A 70 6.87 -10.26 8.06
N ILE A 71 6.00 -10.39 9.07
CA ILE A 71 6.13 -9.60 10.31
C ILE A 71 7.43 -9.93 11.02
N ARG A 72 7.75 -11.22 11.21
CA ARG A 72 9.00 -11.64 11.87
C ARG A 72 10.22 -11.09 11.13
N ASN A 73 10.25 -11.21 9.80
CA ASN A 73 11.39 -10.80 9.00
C ASN A 73 11.53 -9.28 8.93
N ALA A 74 10.43 -8.53 8.91
CA ALA A 74 10.47 -7.07 9.00
C ALA A 74 11.06 -6.58 10.34
N VAL A 75 10.67 -7.20 11.46
CA VAL A 75 11.18 -6.88 12.79
C VAL A 75 12.66 -7.24 12.94
N ALA A 76 13.04 -8.43 12.46
CA ALA A 76 14.41 -8.92 12.54
C ALA A 76 15.39 -8.25 11.56
N ASN A 77 14.89 -7.55 10.55
CA ASN A 77 15.73 -6.91 9.55
C ASN A 77 16.60 -5.82 10.18
N THR A 78 17.92 -5.93 10.05
CA THR A 78 18.87 -4.95 10.60
C THR A 78 19.23 -3.83 9.63
N MET A 79 18.82 -3.93 8.36
CA MET A 79 19.08 -2.90 7.35
C MET A 79 18.42 -1.58 7.77
N THR A 80 19.10 -0.46 7.52
CA THR A 80 18.51 0.89 7.64
C THR A 80 18.16 1.42 6.25
N TYR A 81 17.13 2.26 6.21
CA TYR A 81 16.59 2.86 5.00
C TYR A 81 16.52 4.37 5.19
N GLU A 82 17.30 5.10 4.40
CA GLU A 82 17.35 6.56 4.41
C GLU A 82 16.71 7.13 3.14
N ASP A 83 16.33 8.41 3.19
CA ASP A 83 15.75 9.15 2.06
C ASP A 83 14.56 8.42 1.42
N PHE A 84 13.73 7.83 2.28
CA PHE A 84 12.60 7.03 1.85
C PHE A 84 11.59 7.88 1.05
N LYS A 85 11.38 7.51 -0.21
CA LYS A 85 10.46 8.20 -1.12
C LYS A 85 9.50 7.24 -1.78
N MET A 86 8.22 7.57 -1.69
CA MET A 86 7.17 6.98 -2.52
C MET A 86 6.86 7.94 -3.67
N ASP A 87 6.88 7.41 -4.88
CA ASP A 87 6.79 8.18 -6.12
C ASP A 87 5.80 7.50 -7.08
N SER A 88 5.23 8.28 -8.00
CA SER A 88 4.36 7.76 -9.08
C SER A 88 3.24 6.85 -8.55
N ALA A 89 2.67 7.20 -7.40
CA ALA A 89 1.68 6.37 -6.74
C ALA A 89 0.30 6.52 -7.42
N THR A 90 -0.30 5.39 -7.80
CA THR A 90 -1.65 5.32 -8.35
C THR A 90 -2.48 4.34 -7.53
N VAL A 91 -3.76 4.66 -7.39
CA VAL A 91 -4.75 3.79 -6.73
C VAL A 91 -5.97 3.72 -7.62
N PHE A 92 -6.44 2.51 -7.88
CA PHE A 92 -7.68 2.23 -8.58
C PHE A 92 -8.60 1.44 -7.66
N ILE A 93 -9.86 1.87 -7.55
CA ILE A 93 -10.87 1.24 -6.70
C ILE A 93 -11.87 0.47 -7.56
N GLU A 94 -12.08 -0.81 -7.24
CA GLU A 94 -13.10 -1.67 -7.83
C GLU A 94 -13.91 -2.34 -6.71
N GLY A 95 -15.13 -1.85 -6.48
CA GLY A 95 -15.98 -2.31 -5.38
C GLY A 95 -15.32 -2.11 -4.01
N ASN A 96 -14.98 -3.24 -3.36
CA ASN A 96 -14.28 -3.29 -2.07
C ASN A 96 -12.78 -3.62 -2.21
N THR A 97 -12.26 -3.65 -3.43
CA THR A 97 -10.86 -3.93 -3.74
C THR A 97 -10.19 -2.65 -4.21
N ALA A 98 -8.94 -2.45 -3.83
CA ALA A 98 -8.09 -1.40 -4.35
C ALA A 98 -6.81 -1.99 -4.90
N ILE A 99 -6.46 -1.60 -6.12
CA ILE A 99 -5.19 -1.95 -6.76
C ILE A 99 -4.32 -0.70 -6.71
N ALA A 100 -3.19 -0.80 -6.03
CA ALA A 100 -2.25 0.31 -5.89
C ALA A 100 -0.91 -0.02 -6.52
N ARG A 101 -0.32 0.95 -7.21
CA ARG A 101 1.04 0.87 -7.73
C ARG A 101 1.83 2.07 -7.24
N HIS A 102 3.11 1.87 -6.94
CA HIS A 102 4.03 2.98 -6.67
C HIS A 102 5.47 2.55 -6.91
N ILE A 103 6.34 3.54 -7.03
CA ILE A 103 7.79 3.33 -6.98
C ILE A 103 8.26 3.67 -5.57
N LEU A 104 9.01 2.74 -4.99
CA LEU A 104 9.69 2.92 -3.73
C LEU A 104 11.18 3.16 -3.95
N LYS A 105 11.71 4.22 -3.34
CA LYS A 105 13.13 4.58 -3.40
C LYS A 105 13.67 4.78 -1.98
N ALA A 106 14.86 4.27 -1.70
CA ALA A 106 15.60 4.54 -0.47
C ALA A 106 17.09 4.29 -0.68
N ARG A 107 17.96 4.98 0.09
CA ARG A 107 19.32 4.49 0.32
C ARG A 107 19.27 3.43 1.40
N THR A 108 20.07 2.37 1.25
CA THR A 108 20.12 1.27 2.21
C THR A 108 21.50 1.16 2.82
N MET A 109 21.57 0.88 4.11
CA MET A 109 22.83 0.50 4.77
C MET A 109 22.69 -0.90 5.35
N ASP A 110 23.58 -1.80 4.95
CA ASP A 110 23.69 -3.15 5.53
C ASP A 110 25.11 -3.39 6.01
N LYS A 111 25.29 -3.45 7.33
CA LYS A 111 26.60 -3.68 7.98
C LYS A 111 27.70 -2.75 7.45
N GLY A 112 27.37 -1.47 7.27
CA GLY A 112 28.29 -0.44 6.77
C GLY A 112 28.49 -0.42 5.25
N LYS A 113 27.77 -1.26 4.49
CA LYS A 113 27.74 -1.21 3.02
C LYS A 113 26.51 -0.46 2.54
N GLU A 114 26.75 0.61 1.79
CA GLU A 114 25.71 1.40 1.16
C GLU A 114 25.16 0.69 -0.09
N GLY A 115 23.87 0.88 -0.35
CA GLY A 115 23.19 0.43 -1.54
C GLY A 115 21.99 1.31 -1.88
N VAL A 116 21.35 1.05 -3.00
CA VAL A 116 20.14 1.76 -3.45
C VAL A 116 19.00 0.78 -3.62
N LEU A 117 17.88 1.08 -2.98
CA LEU A 117 16.62 0.39 -3.18
C LEU A 117 15.78 1.19 -4.18
N ARG A 118 15.43 0.58 -5.30
CA ARG A 118 14.47 1.12 -6.26
C ARG A 118 13.52 0.01 -6.70
N LEU A 119 12.30 0.01 -6.17
CA LEU A 119 11.32 -1.04 -6.40
C LEU A 119 10.05 -0.49 -7.05
N GLY A 120 9.56 -1.21 -8.06
CA GLY A 120 8.18 -1.10 -8.51
C GLY A 120 7.32 -2.01 -7.65
N ILE A 121 6.25 -1.49 -7.05
CA ILE A 121 5.41 -2.22 -6.12
C ILE A 121 3.98 -2.24 -6.65
N LEU A 122 3.38 -3.43 -6.71
CA LEU A 122 1.95 -3.65 -6.86
C LEU A 122 1.39 -4.14 -5.53
N GLN A 123 0.26 -3.58 -5.10
CA GLN A 123 -0.46 -3.99 -3.92
C GLN A 123 -1.95 -4.14 -4.23
N THR A 124 -2.56 -5.13 -3.61
CA THR A 124 -4.02 -5.31 -3.59
C THR A 124 -4.48 -5.19 -2.15
N TRP A 125 -5.41 -4.27 -1.93
CA TRP A 125 -6.04 -4.01 -0.65
C TRP A 125 -7.52 -4.38 -0.73
N VAL A 126 -8.07 -4.91 0.36
CA VAL A 126 -9.50 -5.23 0.45
C VAL A 126 -10.07 -4.56 1.67
N LYS A 127 -11.20 -3.88 1.48
CA LYS A 127 -11.99 -3.33 2.58
C LYS A 127 -12.92 -4.41 3.12
N LYS A 128 -12.64 -4.91 4.32
CA LYS A 128 -13.55 -5.82 5.02
C LYS A 128 -14.77 -5.05 5.54
N LYS A 129 -15.91 -5.74 5.65
CA LYS A 129 -17.15 -5.15 6.19
C LYS A 129 -16.88 -4.61 7.60
N ASP A 130 -17.24 -3.34 7.84
CA ASP A 130 -17.05 -2.63 9.11
C ASP A 130 -15.59 -2.52 9.61
N LYS A 131 -14.62 -2.83 8.75
CA LYS A 131 -13.19 -2.69 9.02
C LYS A 131 -12.54 -1.77 7.98
N ASP A 132 -11.35 -1.31 8.33
CA ASP A 132 -10.52 -0.53 7.42
C ASP A 132 -9.91 -1.45 6.33
N TRP A 133 -9.16 -0.85 5.41
CA TRP A 133 -8.46 -1.58 4.36
C TRP A 133 -7.31 -2.43 4.91
N GLU A 134 -7.24 -3.68 4.45
CA GLU A 134 -6.16 -4.62 4.75
C GLU A 134 -5.46 -5.05 3.45
N LEU A 135 -4.14 -5.23 3.51
CA LEU A 135 -3.34 -5.73 2.39
C LEU A 135 -3.58 -7.23 2.24
N VAL A 136 -3.98 -7.67 1.04
CA VAL A 136 -4.17 -9.10 0.72
C VAL A 136 -3.10 -9.64 -0.21
N ALA A 137 -2.46 -8.78 -1.01
CA ALA A 137 -1.35 -9.18 -1.86
C ALA A 137 -0.38 -8.02 -2.09
N ARG A 138 0.91 -8.34 -2.19
CA ARG A 138 1.96 -7.42 -2.64
C ARG A 138 2.93 -8.17 -3.53
N GLN A 139 3.41 -7.51 -4.58
CA GLN A 139 4.57 -7.97 -5.34
C GLN A 139 5.50 -6.78 -5.58
N ALA A 140 6.80 -6.99 -5.39
CA ALA A 140 7.83 -6.04 -5.75
C ALA A 140 8.66 -6.54 -6.94
N VAL A 141 9.18 -5.61 -7.74
CA VAL A 141 10.18 -5.86 -8.77
C VAL A 141 11.31 -4.84 -8.63
N LYS A 142 12.56 -5.25 -8.86
CA LYS A 142 13.67 -4.30 -8.97
C LYS A 142 13.50 -3.51 -10.26
N LEU A 143 13.63 -2.19 -10.18
CA LEU A 143 13.64 -1.33 -11.35
C LEU A 143 15.08 -0.99 -11.75
N PRO A 144 15.35 -0.74 -13.04
CA PRO A 144 16.62 -0.20 -13.51
C PRO A 144 16.96 1.14 -12.85
#